data_AF-A0A0Q3WVF6-F1
#
_entry.id   AF-A0A0Q3WVF6-F1
#
_cell.length_a   1.000
_cell.length_b   1.000
_cell.length_c   1.000
_cell.angle_alpha   90.00
_cell.angle_beta   90.00
_cell.angle_gamma   90.00
#
_symmetry.space_group_name_H-M   'P 1'
#
loop_
_entity.id
_entity.type
_entity.pdbx_description
1 polymer ?
#
loop_
_entity_poly.entity_id
_entity_poly.type
_entity_poly.pdbx_seq_one_letter_code
_entity_poly.pdbx_strand_id
1 'polypeptide(L)'
;MKINNYGTSGINPYKQQMNKLNQQKNINKQNDKVEISATAKELQQVSSVEKDRQKKVEQLKIQVENGQYKVDPQAVAKGISKFYFGK
;
A
#
# COMPACT_ATOMS: atom_id res chain seq x y z
N MET A 1 18.03 -68.85 31.13
CA MET A 1 17.81 -67.80 30.11
C MET A 1 17.81 -66.45 30.82
N LYS A 2 18.59 -65.46 30.34
CA LYS A 2 18.64 -64.11 30.93
C LYS A 2 17.56 -63.23 30.29
N ILE A 3 16.67 -62.66 31.09
CA ILE A 3 15.58 -61.79 30.62
C ILE A 3 16.01 -60.34 30.86
N ASN A 4 16.18 -59.56 29.79
CA ASN A 4 16.48 -58.13 29.87
C ASN A 4 15.17 -57.34 29.89
N ASN A 5 14.91 -56.62 30.98
CA ASN A 5 13.72 -55.77 31.11
C ASN A 5 13.95 -54.46 30.35
N TYR A 6 13.40 -54.35 29.14
CA TYR A 6 13.33 -53.09 28.42
C TYR A 6 12.26 -52.21 29.09
N GLY A 7 12.70 -51.34 30.00
CA GLY A 7 11.84 -50.34 30.62
C GLY A 7 11.18 -49.46 29.56
N THR A 8 9.99 -48.95 29.87
CA THR A 8 9.17 -48.11 29.00
C THR A 8 10.01 -47.02 28.33
N SER A 9 10.11 -47.03 27.00
CA SER A 9 10.73 -45.93 26.23
C SER A 9 10.23 -44.60 26.79
N GLY A 10 11.16 -43.68 27.09
CA GLY A 10 10.95 -42.41 27.81
C GLY A 10 10.03 -41.38 27.13
N ILE A 11 8.94 -41.83 26.54
CA ILE A 11 7.87 -41.07 25.93
C ILE A 11 6.96 -40.63 27.07
N ASN A 12 7.27 -39.48 27.67
CA ASN A 12 6.41 -38.88 28.68
C ASN A 12 5.21 -38.22 27.97
N PRO A 13 3.98 -38.77 28.10
CA PRO A 13 2.80 -38.29 27.35
C PRO A 13 2.44 -36.84 27.68
N TYR A 14 2.80 -36.36 28.87
CA TYR A 14 2.56 -34.99 29.31
C TYR A 14 3.38 -33.95 28.53
N LYS A 15 4.60 -34.31 28.11
CA LYS A 15 5.45 -33.42 27.29
C LYS A 15 4.87 -33.21 25.89
N GLN A 16 4.20 -34.21 25.33
CA GLN A 16 3.55 -34.08 24.01
C GLN A 16 2.37 -33.10 24.07
N GLN A 17 1.64 -33.07 25.18
CA GLN A 17 0.51 -32.15 25.36
C GLN A 17 0.96 -30.69 25.49
N MET A 18 2.05 -30.42 26.21
CA MET A 18 2.65 -29.08 26.25
C MET A 18 3.15 -28.63 24.86
N ASN A 19 3.73 -29.54 24.08
CA ASN A 19 4.19 -29.22 22.72
C ASN A 19 3.02 -28.88 21.78
N LYS A 20 1.87 -29.55 21.90
CA LYS A 20 0.64 -29.20 21.15
C LYS A 20 0.11 -27.81 21.52
N LEU A 21 0.09 -27.47 22.82
CA LEU A 21 -0.32 -26.14 23.31
C LEU A 21 0.59 -25.02 22.80
N ASN A 22 1.90 -25.26 22.72
CA ASN A 22 2.86 -24.28 22.18
C ASN A 22 2.75 -24.11 20.66
N GLN A 23 2.43 -25.16 19.90
CA GLN A 23 2.18 -25.04 18.46
C GLN A 23 0.91 -24.22 18.16
N GLN A 24 -0.11 -24.32 19.01
CA GLN A 24 -1.37 -23.58 18.83
C GLN A 24 -1.22 -22.06 19.05
N LYS A 25 -0.22 -21.62 19.83
CA LYS A 25 0.11 -20.18 19.99
C LYS A 25 0.78 -19.54 18.77
N ASN A 26 1.32 -20.35 17.85
CA ASN A 26 2.00 -19.89 16.64
C ASN A 26 1.12 -19.93 15.38
N ILE A 27 -0.15 -20.31 15.51
CA ILE A 27 -1.11 -20.21 14.40
C ILE A 27 -1.51 -18.74 14.27
N ASN A 28 -0.67 -18.00 13.54
CA ASN A 28 -0.95 -16.72 12.93
C ASN A 28 -1.70 -15.71 13.81
N LYS A 29 -0.94 -14.86 14.52
CA LYS A 29 -1.42 -13.49 14.74
C LYS A 29 -1.65 -12.88 13.35
N GLN A 30 -2.90 -12.92 12.88
CA GLN A 30 -3.34 -12.13 11.75
C GLN A 30 -3.12 -10.67 12.16
N ASN A 31 -2.04 -10.09 11.66
CA ASN A 31 -1.86 -8.65 11.72
C ASN A 31 -2.78 -8.05 10.67
N ASP A 32 -3.65 -7.14 11.08
CA ASP A 32 -4.45 -6.36 10.14
C ASP A 32 -3.50 -5.58 9.23
N LYS A 33 -3.56 -5.85 7.92
CA LYS A 33 -2.79 -5.15 6.89
C LYS A 33 -3.76 -4.42 5.98
N VAL A 34 -3.52 -3.12 5.81
CA VAL A 34 -4.21 -2.31 4.80
C VAL A 34 -3.31 -2.26 3.57
N GLU A 35 -3.75 -2.85 2.46
CA GLU A 35 -3.02 -2.80 1.18
C GLU A 35 -3.73 -1.87 0.19
N ILE A 36 -2.94 -1.12 -0.58
CA ILE A 36 -3.47 -0.34 -1.72
C ILE A 36 -3.87 -1.34 -2.82
N SER A 37 -5.11 -1.23 -3.33
CA SER A 37 -5.62 -2.14 -4.36
C SER A 37 -4.74 -2.13 -5.62
N ALA A 38 -4.68 -3.26 -6.32
CA ALA A 38 -3.95 -3.37 -7.59
C ALA A 38 -4.42 -2.31 -8.59
N THR A 39 -5.73 -2.06 -8.66
CA THR A 39 -6.34 -1.01 -9.49
C THR A 39 -5.87 0.39 -9.13
N ALA A 40 -5.73 0.72 -7.84
CA ALA A 40 -5.24 2.02 -7.41
C ALA A 40 -3.75 2.21 -7.74
N LYS A 41 -2.95 1.13 -7.66
CA LYS A 41 -1.54 1.16 -8.09
C LYS A 41 -1.40 1.40 -9.59
N GLU A 42 -2.26 0.80 -10.40
CA GLU A 42 -2.30 1.05 -11.85
C GLU A 42 -2.71 2.49 -12.17
N LEU A 43 -3.72 3.04 -11.48
CA LEU A 43 -4.12 4.45 -11.64
C LEU A 43 -3.04 5.44 -11.17
N GLN A 44 -2.20 5.04 -10.20
CA GLN A 44 -1.06 5.84 -9.74
C GLN A 44 0.10 5.84 -10.76
N GLN A 45 0.18 4.85 -11.66
CA GLN A 45 1.22 4.83 -12.67
C GLN A 45 1.08 6.05 -13.57
N VAL A 46 2.13 6.85 -13.51
CA VAL A 46 2.25 8.15 -14.12
C VAL A 46 2.05 8.05 -15.62
N SER A 47 0.88 8.48 -16.09
CA SER A 47 0.54 8.49 -17.52
C SER A 47 1.50 9.40 -18.31
N SER A 48 1.59 9.16 -19.63
CA SER A 48 2.37 9.96 -20.60
C SER A 48 2.14 11.49 -20.54
N VAL A 49 1.08 11.92 -19.87
CA VAL A 49 0.66 13.31 -19.65
C VAL A 49 1.71 14.15 -18.91
N GLU A 50 2.65 13.54 -18.17
CA GLU A 50 3.63 14.31 -17.40
C GLU A 50 4.57 15.17 -18.24
N LYS A 51 5.02 14.70 -19.40
CA LYS A 51 5.94 15.49 -20.24
C LYS A 51 5.25 16.74 -20.78
N ASP A 52 4.01 16.62 -21.20
CA ASP A 52 3.23 17.75 -21.69
C ASP A 52 2.87 18.72 -20.55
N ARG A 53 2.61 18.18 -19.34
CA ARG A 53 2.42 18.98 -18.14
C ARG A 53 3.67 19.78 -17.77
N GLN A 54 4.86 19.16 -17.82
CA GLN A 54 6.13 19.82 -17.56
C GLN A 54 6.37 20.99 -18.51
N LYS A 55 6.22 20.76 -19.83
CA LYS A 55 6.33 21.82 -20.84
C LYS A 55 5.38 22.99 -20.59
N LYS A 56 4.12 22.69 -20.26
CA LYS A 56 3.12 23.72 -19.95
C LYS A 56 3.53 24.54 -18.72
N VAL A 57 4.03 23.90 -17.67
CA VAL A 57 4.50 24.58 -16.45
C VAL A 57 5.69 25.48 -16.74
N GLU A 58 6.67 25.01 -17.52
CA GLU A 58 7.83 25.82 -17.92
C GLU A 58 7.41 27.07 -18.71
N GLN A 59 6.50 26.94 -19.67
CA GLN A 59 5.97 28.07 -20.42
C GLN A 59 5.27 29.09 -19.51
N LEU A 60 4.46 28.62 -18.55
CA LEU A 60 3.78 29.49 -17.60
C LEU A 60 4.77 30.23 -16.69
N LYS A 61 5.82 29.55 -16.21
CA LYS A 61 6.88 30.18 -15.40
C LYS A 61 7.52 31.35 -16.14
N ILE A 62 7.93 31.14 -17.39
CA ILE A 62 8.54 32.18 -18.23
C ILE A 62 7.59 33.38 -18.39
N GLN A 63 6.30 33.15 -18.62
CA GLN A 63 5.32 34.23 -18.75
C GLN A 63 5.12 35.02 -17.45
N VAL A 64 5.18 34.34 -16.30
CA VAL A 64 5.03 34.98 -14.98
C VAL A 64 6.27 35.80 -14.66
N GLU A 65 7.47 35.24 -14.85
CA GLU A 65 8.76 35.90 -14.57
C GLU A 65 8.94 37.17 -15.41
N ASN A 66 8.57 37.09 -16.69
CA ASN A 66 8.70 38.23 -17.59
C ASN A 66 7.50 39.22 -17.50
N GLY A 67 6.47 38.90 -16.70
CA GLY A 67 5.33 39.79 -16.44
C GLY A 67 4.25 39.82 -17.54
N GLN A 68 4.29 38.93 -18.54
CA GLN A 68 3.27 38.83 -19.59
C GLN A 68 2.11 37.89 -19.24
N TYR A 69 2.17 37.20 -18.09
CA TYR A 69 1.06 36.36 -17.65
C TYR A 69 -0.18 37.21 -17.32
N LYS A 70 -1.25 37.03 -18.11
CA LYS A 70 -2.53 37.68 -17.89
C LYS A 70 -3.49 36.71 -17.24
N VAL A 71 -3.96 37.06 -16.06
CA VAL A 71 -5.02 36.31 -15.38
C VAL A 71 -6.31 36.45 -16.19
N ASP A 72 -6.93 35.32 -16.53
CA ASP A 72 -8.25 35.27 -17.13
C ASP A 72 -9.30 34.90 -16.06
N PRO A 73 -10.11 35.85 -15.58
CA PRO A 73 -11.14 35.59 -14.59
C PRO A 73 -12.18 34.56 -15.03
N GLN A 74 -12.49 34.48 -16.33
CA GLN A 74 -13.45 33.50 -16.85
C GLN A 74 -12.85 32.09 -16.78
N ALA A 75 -11.58 31.94 -17.15
CA ALA A 75 -10.88 30.66 -17.02
C ALA A 75 -10.78 30.20 -15.56
N VAL A 76 -10.56 31.13 -14.62
CA VAL A 76 -10.56 30.84 -13.18
C VAL A 76 -11.93 30.35 -12.71
N ALA A 77 -12.99 31.09 -13.02
CA ALA A 77 -14.36 30.70 -12.66
C ALA A 77 -14.73 29.33 -13.24
N LYS A 78 -14.38 29.09 -14.51
CA LYS A 78 -14.59 27.79 -15.17
C LYS A 78 -13.81 26.67 -14.48
N GLY A 79 -12.57 26.92 -14.07
CA GLY A 79 -11.76 25.94 -13.33
C GLY A 79 -12.39 25.54 -12.00
N ILE A 80 -12.88 26.52 -11.24
CA ILE A 80 -13.57 26.30 -9.96
C ILE A 80 -14.87 25.52 -10.20
N SER A 81 -15.69 25.96 -11.16
CA SER A 81 -16.95 25.29 -11.49
C SER A 81 -16.73 23.83 -11.87
N LYS A 82 -15.78 23.59 -12.77
CA LYS A 82 -15.47 22.25 -13.26
C LYS A 82 -14.98 21.33 -12.14
N PHE A 83 -14.14 21.84 -11.24
CA PHE A 83 -13.57 21.05 -10.16
C PHE A 83 -14.61 20.66 -9.10
N TYR A 84 -15.44 21.60 -8.66
CA TYR A 84 -16.38 21.37 -7.56
C TYR A 84 -17.74 20.85 -8.01
N PHE A 85 -18.22 21.26 -9.18
CA PHE A 85 -19.58 20.96 -9.64
C PHE A 85 -19.62 20.01 -10.84
N GLY A 86 -18.47 19.68 -11.44
CA GLY A 86 -18.39 18.82 -12.62
C GLY A 86 -19.03 19.42 -13.89
N LYS A 87 -19.29 20.74 -13.88
CA LYS A 87 -19.91 21.51 -14.97
C LYS A 87 -18.91 22.47 -15.59
#